data_AF-A0A351URA6-F1
#
_entry.id   AF-A0A351URA6-F1
#
_cell.length_a   1.000
_cell.length_b   1.000
_cell.length_c   1.000
_cell.angle_alpha   90.00
_cell.angle_beta   90.00
_cell.angle_gamma   90.00
#
_symmetry.space_group_name_H-M   'P 1'
#
loop_
_entity.id
_entity.type
_entity.pdbx_description
1 polymer ?
#
loop_
_entity_poly.entity_id
_entity_poly.type
_entity_poly.pdbx_seq_one_letter_code
_entity_poly.pdbx_strand_id
1 'polypeptide(L)' 'MINDKKVLFSGMQATGNLTLGNYLGALKNWITLSDEYECFYSVV' A
#
# COMPACT_ATOMS: atom_id res chain seq x y z
N MET A 1 -11.71 13.22 1.11
CA MET A 1 -10.37 13.72 1.40
C MET A 1 -10.21 13.69 2.90
N ILE A 2 -9.14 13.07 3.42
CA ILE A 2 -8.77 13.11 4.84
C ILE A 2 -7.48 13.93 4.90
N ASN A 3 -7.41 14.94 5.78
CA ASN A 3 -6.26 15.86 5.85
C ASN A 3 -5.89 16.47 4.48
N ASP A 4 -6.91 16.82 3.67
CA ASP A 4 -6.74 17.32 2.29
C ASP A 4 -6.00 16.37 1.33
N LYS A 5 -5.76 15.11 1.73
CA LYS A 5 -5.23 14.04 0.88
C LYS A 5 -6.33 13.14 0.35
N LYS A 6 -6.10 12.60 -0.85
CA LYS A 6 -6.94 11.51 -1.41
C LYS A 6 -6.70 10.25 -0.59
N VAL A 7 -7.73 9.41 -0.48
CA VAL A 7 -7.65 8.16 0.28
C VAL A 7 -7.22 7.04 -0.65
N LEU A 8 -6.23 6.25 -0.23
CA LEU A 8 -5.78 5.03 -0.90
C LEU A 8 -5.95 3.85 0.04
N PHE A 9 -6.68 2.83 -0.39
CA PHE A 9 -6.85 1.59 0.36
C PHE A 9 -6.14 0.46 -0.39
N SER A 10 -5.24 -0.25 0.28
CA SER A 10 -4.51 -1.40 -0.27
C SER A 10 -4.75 -2.64 0.57
N GLY A 11 -5.39 -3.65 -0.02
CA GLY A 11 -5.55 -4.98 0.57
C GLY A 11 -4.44 -5.91 0.08
N MET A 12 -3.68 -6.52 0.99
CA MET A 12 -2.72 -7.57 0.65
C MET A 12 -3.13 -8.87 1.31
N GLN A 13 -3.22 -9.92 0.49
CA GLN A 13 -3.61 -11.22 0.96
C GLN A 13 -2.55 -11.76 1.94
N ALA A 14 -3.00 -12.41 3.03
CA ALA A 14 -2.11 -13.10 3.97
C ALA A 14 -1.54 -14.42 3.38
N THR A 15 -0.94 -14.36 2.20
CA THR A 15 -0.40 -15.54 1.49
C THR A 15 1.11 -15.62 1.59
N GLY A 16 1.58 -16.75 2.12
CA GLY A 16 2.94 -17.25 1.98
C GLY A 16 4.06 -16.22 2.17
N ASN A 17 5.14 -16.39 1.41
CA ASN A 17 6.29 -15.49 1.45
C ASN A 17 6.16 -14.40 0.39
N LEU A 18 6.44 -13.15 0.79
CA LEU A 18 6.57 -12.04 -0.14
C LEU A 18 7.75 -12.28 -1.08
N THR A 19 7.50 -12.13 -2.38
CA THR A 19 8.55 -12.24 -3.39
C THR A 19 9.15 -10.86 -3.71
N LEU A 20 10.31 -10.87 -4.38
CA LEU A 20 10.90 -9.63 -4.92
C LEU A 20 9.94 -8.90 -5.88
N GLY A 21 9.11 -9.65 -6.62
CA GLY A 21 8.09 -9.07 -7.50
C GLY A 21 7.02 -8.30 -6.72
N ASN A 22 6.56 -8.83 -5.57
CA ASN A 22 5.63 -8.11 -4.70
C ASN A 22 6.27 -6.83 -4.14
N TYR A 23 7.54 -6.92 -3.75
CA TYR A 23 8.27 -5.77 -3.22
C TYR A 23 8.40 -4.65 -4.27
N LEU A 24 8.94 -4.98 -5.44
CA LEU A 24 9.17 -4.00 -6.51
C LEU A 24 7.87 -3.50 -7.15
N GLY A 25 6.84 -4.34 -7.23
CA GLY A 25 5.57 -4.01 -7.87
C GLY A 25 4.60 -3.22 -6.99
N ALA A 26 4.57 -3.48 -5.68
CA ALA A 26 3.59 -2.88 -4.77
C ALA A 26 4.22 -2.21 -3.55
N LEU A 27 4.95 -2.96 -2.71
CA LEU A 27 5.40 -2.45 -1.40
C LEU A 27 6.32 -1.24 -1.52
N LYS A 28 7.21 -1.20 -2.51
CA LYS A 28 8.07 -0.04 -2.76
C LYS A 28 7.25 1.22 -3.06
N ASN A 29 6.18 1.09 -3.84
CA ASN A 29 5.31 2.20 -4.21
C ASN A 29 4.47 2.69 -3.03
N TRP A 30 4.10 1.81 -2.10
CA TRP A 30 3.33 2.18 -0.91
C TRP A 30 4.03 3.26 -0.07
N ILE A 31 5.36 3.21 0.05
CA ILE A 31 6.15 4.21 0.78
C ILE A 31 6.09 5.57 0.08
N THR A 32 6.22 5.61 -1.24
CA THR A 32 6.10 6.87 -1.99
C THR A 32 4.68 7.43 -1.93
N LEU A 33 3.67 6.55 -2.00
CA LEU A 33 2.27 6.96 -1.99
C LEU A 33 1.80 7.46 -0.63
N SER A 34 2.41 7.06 0.49
CA SER A 34 2.03 7.59 1.82
C SER A 34 2.33 9.08 2.00
N ASP A 35 3.25 9.64 1.21
CA ASP A 35 3.52 11.07 1.24
C ASP A 35 2.38 11.85 0.55
N GLU A 36 1.79 11.29 -0.51
CA GLU A 36 0.76 11.94 -1.35
C GLU A 36 -0.69 11.61 -0.93
N TYR A 37 -0.92 10.42 -0.36
CA TYR A 37 -2.26 9.89 -0.04
C TYR A 37 -2.39 9.61 1.46
N GLU A 38 -3.63 9.63 1.93
CA GLU A 38 -3.98 9.00 3.20
C GLU A 38 -4.15 7.49 2.94
N CYS A 39 -3.16 6.70 3.36
CA CYS A 39 -3.07 5.28 3.04
C CYS A 39 -3.62 4.39 4.15
N PHE A 40 -4.47 3.43 3.78
CA PHE A 40 -4.94 2.36 4.64
C PHE A 40 -4.51 1.01 4.07
N TYR A 41 -3.85 0.20 4.90
CA TYR A 41 -3.41 -1.13 4.51
C TYR A 41 -4.22 -2.18 5.27
N SER A 42 -4.78 -3.14 4.54
CA SER A 42 -5.56 -4.24 5.10
C SER A 42 -4.89 -5.56 4.74
N VAL A 43 -4.87 -6.46 5.71
CA VAL A 43 -4.59 -7.87 5.46
C VAL A 43 -5.93 -8.53 5.12
N VAL A 44 -6.00 -9.22 3.97
CA VAL A 44 -7.22 -9.87 3.48
C VAL A 44 -7.07 -11.37 3.28
#